data_AF-A0AAV4UQJ0-F1
#
_entry.id   AF-A0AAV4UQJ0-F1
#
_cell.length_a   1.000
_cell.length_b   1.000
_cell.length_c   1.000
_cell.angle_alpha   90.00
_cell.angle_beta   90.00
_cell.angle_gamma   90.00
#
_symmetry.space_group_name_H-M   'P 1'
#
loop_
_entity.id
_entity.type
_entity.pdbx_description
1 polymer ?
#
loop_
_entity_poly.entity_id
_entity_poly.type
_entity_poly.pdbx_seq_one_letter_code
_entity_poly.pdbx_strand_id
1 'polypeptide(L)'
;MLFFSIANFCILFISCHVFGVVCGSAAENKNGESDAELKSNKMKMTRENFFKAAFLETRLHQKEAIKSVLKFENYEKQYKICNKALEKIFQVVTAGKVIVENSDYIPGANLPSNETVAAALEQIVDNTAMFGDFQLKLPDITDRIMKNHPEWLVLMKWAIGFSNSTGIFDKKTTEMIDLLCQEMNLIERKDNFINPYRKYEEKVPQQSNTYETKPKKKNFKKGPRMSKPRYTEL
;
A
#
# COMPACT_ATOMS: atom_id res chain seq x y z
N MET A 1 -14.91 -29.41 -17.03
CA MET A 1 -15.78 -28.22 -17.02
C MET A 1 -16.16 -27.86 -15.58
N LEU A 2 -15.24 -27.37 -14.73
CA LEU A 2 -15.57 -27.03 -13.33
C LEU A 2 -14.59 -26.03 -12.68
N PHE A 3 -13.96 -25.13 -13.46
CA PHE A 3 -12.98 -24.16 -12.93
C PHE A 3 -13.35 -22.67 -13.11
N PHE A 4 -14.55 -22.37 -13.60
CA PHE A 4 -14.95 -20.98 -13.90
C PHE A 4 -15.83 -20.29 -12.84
N SER A 5 -16.16 -20.93 -11.72
CA SER A 5 -17.26 -20.43 -10.86
C SER A 5 -16.86 -19.73 -9.54
N ILE A 6 -15.57 -19.56 -9.21
CA ILE A 6 -15.17 -18.94 -7.93
C ILE A 6 -14.63 -17.51 -8.11
N ALA A 7 -14.11 -17.17 -9.30
CA ALA A 7 -13.53 -15.86 -9.56
C ALA A 7 -14.55 -14.71 -9.71
N ASN A 8 -15.84 -15.03 -9.91
CA ASN A 8 -16.89 -14.02 -10.09
C ASN A 8 -17.67 -13.67 -8.82
N PHE A 9 -17.40 -14.34 -7.69
CA PHE A 9 -18.14 -14.07 -6.45
C PHE A 9 -17.52 -12.93 -5.60
N CYS A 10 -16.27 -12.54 -5.87
CA CYS A 10 -15.59 -11.47 -5.12
C CYS A 10 -15.73 -10.06 -5.75
N ILE A 11 -16.34 -9.93 -6.92
CA ILE A 11 -16.44 -8.64 -7.64
C ILE A 11 -17.83 -7.99 -7.50
N LEU A 12 -18.83 -8.71 -6.99
CA LEU A 12 -20.23 -8.25 -6.99
C LEU A 12 -20.76 -7.67 -5.66
N PHE A 13 -19.93 -7.55 -4.61
CA PHE A 13 -20.43 -7.10 -3.29
C PHE A 13 -20.30 -5.60 -2.99
N ILE A 14 -19.85 -4.75 -3.94
CA ILE A 14 -19.61 -3.32 -3.69
C ILE A 14 -20.72 -2.39 -4.25
N SER A 15 -21.75 -2.89 -4.92
CA SER A 15 -22.75 -2.03 -5.59
C SER A 15 -24.19 -2.13 -5.07
N CYS A 16 -24.42 -1.92 -3.76
CA CYS A 16 -25.78 -1.75 -3.27
C CYS A 16 -25.86 -0.64 -2.21
N HIS A 17 -25.86 0.61 -2.66
CA HIS A 17 -26.36 1.74 -1.88
C HIS A 17 -27.87 1.88 -2.08
N VAL A 18 -28.58 1.71 -0.97
CA VAL A 18 -29.60 2.63 -0.44
C VAL A 18 -30.71 3.06 -1.41
N PHE A 19 -31.84 2.36 -1.32
CA PHE A 19 -33.13 2.87 -1.80
C PHE A 19 -33.85 3.63 -0.66
N GLY A 20 -34.02 4.94 -0.88
CA GLY A 20 -35.25 5.70 -0.66
C GLY A 20 -35.86 5.80 0.75
N VAL A 21 -35.75 6.99 1.34
CA VAL A 21 -36.77 7.52 2.28
C VAL A 21 -37.19 8.91 1.80
N VAL A 22 -38.49 9.09 1.53
CA VAL A 22 -39.16 10.38 1.32
C VAL A 22 -40.42 10.44 2.20
N CYS A 23 -40.81 11.68 2.52
CA CYS A 23 -41.91 12.19 3.35
C CYS A 23 -41.60 12.24 4.84
N GLY A 24 -41.62 13.38 5.55
CA GLY A 24 -42.19 14.70 5.27
C GLY A 24 -43.13 15.06 6.43
N SER A 25 -42.87 16.16 7.13
CA SER A 25 -43.87 17.10 7.69
C SER A 25 -43.19 18.18 8.54
N ALA A 26 -43.57 19.42 8.28
CA ALA A 26 -43.14 20.63 8.95
C ALA A 26 -43.86 20.84 10.28
N ALA A 27 -43.14 21.37 11.27
CA ALA A 27 -43.70 22.20 12.34
C ALA A 27 -42.59 23.13 12.85
N GLU A 28 -42.75 24.43 12.63
CA GLU A 28 -41.90 25.47 13.19
C GLU A 28 -42.08 25.54 14.71
N ASN A 29 -40.97 25.55 15.46
CA ASN A 29 -41.01 26.13 16.81
C ASN A 29 -39.68 26.81 17.15
N LYS A 30 -39.78 28.03 17.66
CA LYS A 30 -38.69 28.97 17.91
C LYS A 30 -37.94 28.59 19.19
N ASN A 31 -36.97 27.69 19.06
CA ASN A 31 -35.88 27.40 20.03
C ASN A 31 -34.71 26.71 19.27
N GLY A 32 -34.41 27.21 18.07
CA GLY A 32 -33.75 26.42 17.03
C GLY A 32 -32.24 26.28 17.13
N GLU A 33 -31.53 27.10 17.90
CA GLU A 33 -30.07 27.19 17.75
C GLU A 33 -29.31 26.20 18.64
N SER A 34 -29.65 26.07 19.93
CA SER A 34 -28.99 25.12 20.85
C SER A 34 -29.36 23.66 20.59
N ASP A 35 -30.62 23.39 20.20
CA ASP A 35 -31.11 22.03 19.95
C ASP A 35 -30.68 21.51 18.58
N ALA A 36 -30.55 22.39 17.57
CA ALA A 36 -30.02 22.01 16.26
C ALA A 36 -28.51 21.75 16.33
N GLU A 37 -27.76 22.54 17.09
CA GLU A 37 -26.33 22.32 17.28
C GLU A 37 -26.04 21.03 18.06
N LEU A 38 -26.82 20.73 19.11
CA LEU A 38 -26.69 19.48 19.85
C LEU A 38 -27.12 18.25 19.02
N LYS A 39 -28.20 18.34 18.23
CA LYS A 39 -28.61 17.28 17.29
C LYS A 39 -27.58 17.09 16.18
N SER A 40 -27.03 18.17 15.64
CA SER A 40 -25.97 18.15 14.63
C SER A 40 -24.70 17.49 15.18
N ASN A 41 -24.26 17.86 16.38
CA ASN A 41 -23.09 17.25 17.02
C ASN A 41 -23.31 15.78 17.38
N LYS A 42 -24.51 15.39 17.86
CA LYS A 42 -24.86 13.99 18.11
C LYS A 42 -24.90 13.16 16.81
N MET A 43 -25.47 13.71 15.74
CA MET A 43 -25.50 13.07 14.42
C MET A 43 -24.09 12.95 13.81
N LYS A 44 -23.25 13.98 13.93
CA LYS A 44 -21.83 13.97 13.49
C LYS A 44 -21.03 12.88 14.20
N MET A 45 -21.12 12.82 15.53
CA MET A 45 -20.52 11.76 16.34
C MET A 45 -21.00 10.37 15.88
N THR A 46 -22.25 10.24 15.45
CA THR A 46 -22.79 8.98 14.96
C THR A 46 -22.21 8.61 13.59
N ARG A 47 -22.09 9.57 12.66
CA ARG A 47 -21.52 9.34 11.32
C ARG A 47 -20.03 9.03 11.36
N GLU A 48 -19.26 9.75 12.18
CA GLU A 48 -17.84 9.49 12.37
C GLU A 48 -17.57 8.11 12.97
N ASN A 49 -18.38 7.71 13.97
CA ASN A 49 -18.28 6.38 14.56
C ASN A 49 -18.63 5.29 13.54
N PHE A 50 -19.65 5.50 12.70
CA PHE A 50 -19.98 4.57 11.62
C PHE A 50 -18.84 4.44 10.62
N PHE A 51 -18.25 5.56 10.20
CA PHE A 51 -17.11 5.57 9.27
C PHE A 51 -15.90 4.82 9.84
N LYS A 52 -15.58 5.05 11.11
CA LYS A 52 -14.49 4.33 11.80
C LYS A 52 -14.81 2.84 11.99
N ALA A 53 -16.07 2.49 12.23
CA ALA A 53 -16.49 1.10 12.34
C ALA A 53 -16.38 0.36 11.00
N ALA A 54 -16.86 0.98 9.90
CA ALA A 54 -16.74 0.44 8.55
C ALA A 54 -15.27 0.25 8.16
N PHE A 55 -14.42 1.24 8.43
CA PHE A 55 -12.97 1.13 8.27
C PHE A 55 -12.41 -0.11 9.00
N LEU A 56 -12.73 -0.30 10.28
CA LEU A 56 -12.24 -1.43 11.06
C LEU A 56 -12.71 -2.80 10.52
N GLU A 57 -13.95 -2.89 10.04
CA GLU A 57 -14.48 -4.08 9.39
C GLU A 57 -13.71 -4.39 8.10
N THR A 58 -13.50 -3.38 7.24
CA THR A 58 -12.68 -3.51 6.03
C THR A 58 -11.26 -3.96 6.36
N ARG A 59 -10.64 -3.39 7.40
CA ARG A 59 -9.28 -3.77 7.86
C ARG A 59 -9.18 -5.22 8.31
N LEU A 60 -10.23 -5.79 8.90
CA LEU A 60 -10.26 -7.20 9.27
C LEU A 60 -10.16 -8.08 8.02
N HIS A 61 -11.01 -7.83 7.03
CA HIS A 61 -11.04 -8.58 5.77
C HIS A 61 -9.72 -8.44 4.98
N GLN A 62 -9.17 -7.23 4.89
CA GLN A 62 -7.89 -7.00 4.23
C GLN A 62 -6.74 -7.77 4.89
N LYS A 63 -6.67 -7.76 6.22
CA LYS A 63 -5.63 -8.50 6.96
C LYS A 63 -5.76 -10.01 6.76
N GLU A 64 -6.98 -10.55 6.70
CA GLU A 64 -7.23 -11.96 6.40
C GLU A 64 -6.83 -12.32 4.97
N ALA A 65 -7.17 -11.47 3.99
CA ALA A 65 -6.76 -11.64 2.61
C ALA A 65 -5.23 -11.71 2.50
N ILE A 66 -4.50 -10.79 3.13
CA ILE A 66 -3.03 -10.78 3.10
C ILE A 66 -2.44 -12.00 3.82
N LYS A 67 -3.03 -12.42 4.95
CA LYS A 67 -2.63 -13.69 5.60
C LYS A 67 -2.78 -14.88 4.66
N SER A 68 -3.82 -14.91 3.84
CA SER A 68 -3.99 -15.99 2.85
C SER A 68 -2.93 -15.95 1.75
N VAL A 69 -2.55 -14.75 1.29
CA VAL A 69 -1.44 -14.57 0.35
C VAL A 69 -0.12 -15.10 0.92
N LEU A 70 0.16 -14.79 2.19
CA LEU A 70 1.38 -15.23 2.89
C LEU A 70 1.46 -16.75 3.10
N LYS A 71 0.32 -17.46 3.04
CA LYS A 71 0.29 -18.93 3.16
C LYS A 71 0.74 -19.64 1.88
N PHE A 72 0.73 -18.96 0.73
CA PHE A 72 1.29 -19.54 -0.49
C PHE A 72 2.82 -19.56 -0.38
N GLU A 73 3.46 -20.72 -0.36
CA GLU A 73 4.93 -20.84 -0.36
C GLU A 73 5.58 -20.51 -1.71
N ASN A 74 4.77 -20.21 -2.73
CA ASN A 74 5.25 -19.90 -4.07
C ASN A 74 5.39 -18.39 -4.27
N TYR A 75 6.65 -17.93 -4.39
CA TYR A 75 7.00 -16.53 -4.64
C TYR A 75 6.34 -15.96 -5.90
N GLU A 76 6.27 -16.70 -7.01
CA GLU A 76 5.68 -16.22 -8.27
C GLU A 76 4.18 -15.94 -8.11
N LYS A 77 3.47 -16.78 -7.35
CA LYS A 77 2.04 -16.57 -7.06
C LYS A 77 1.84 -15.35 -6.16
N GLN A 78 2.62 -15.23 -5.09
CA GLN A 78 2.59 -14.06 -4.21
C GLN A 78 2.88 -12.78 -4.98
N TYR A 79 3.88 -12.79 -5.86
CA TYR A 79 4.23 -11.66 -6.72
C TYR A 79 3.07 -11.26 -7.63
N LYS A 80 2.44 -12.21 -8.32
CA LYS A 80 1.29 -11.92 -9.21
C LYS A 80 0.10 -11.33 -8.46
N ILE A 81 -0.21 -11.87 -7.28
CA ILE A 81 -1.32 -11.36 -6.45
C ILE A 81 -0.99 -9.96 -5.94
N CYS A 82 0.23 -9.76 -5.41
CA CYS A 82 0.70 -8.48 -4.91
C CYS A 82 0.70 -7.42 -6.02
N ASN A 83 1.24 -7.74 -7.20
CA ASN A 83 1.27 -6.82 -8.33
C ASN A 83 -0.13 -6.35 -8.73
N LYS A 84 -1.08 -7.27 -8.92
CA LYS A 84 -2.46 -6.90 -9.25
C LYS A 84 -3.15 -6.11 -8.15
N ALA A 85 -2.89 -6.44 -6.88
CA ALA A 85 -3.45 -5.72 -5.75
C ALA A 85 -2.91 -4.28 -5.70
N LEU A 86 -1.60 -4.10 -5.88
CA LEU A 86 -0.98 -2.78 -5.93
C LEU A 86 -1.52 -1.97 -7.10
N GLU A 87 -1.56 -2.51 -8.32
CA GLU A 87 -2.16 -1.83 -9.49
C GLU A 87 -3.56 -1.28 -9.19
N LYS A 88 -4.41 -2.06 -8.50
CA LYS A 88 -5.74 -1.58 -8.09
C LYS A 88 -5.71 -0.55 -6.98
N ILE A 89 -4.89 -0.74 -5.95
CA ILE A 89 -4.69 0.27 -4.90
C ILE A 89 -4.32 1.61 -5.53
N PHE A 90 -3.33 1.63 -6.43
CA PHE A 90 -2.88 2.85 -7.10
C PHE A 90 -3.97 3.47 -7.97
N GLN A 91 -4.71 2.66 -8.72
CA GLN A 91 -5.83 3.17 -9.52
C GLN A 91 -6.90 3.84 -8.64
N VAL A 92 -7.30 3.19 -7.55
CA VAL A 92 -8.35 3.69 -6.66
C VAL A 92 -7.89 4.94 -5.93
N VAL A 93 -6.66 4.95 -5.38
CA VAL A 93 -6.10 6.12 -4.68
C VAL A 93 -5.95 7.30 -5.64
N THR A 94 -5.54 7.07 -6.89
CA THR A 94 -5.43 8.14 -7.90
C THR A 94 -6.79 8.76 -8.21
N ALA A 95 -7.81 7.93 -8.43
CA ALA A 95 -9.17 8.41 -8.69
C ALA A 95 -9.76 9.16 -7.49
N GLY A 96 -9.60 8.61 -6.28
CA GLY A 96 -10.05 9.25 -5.05
C GLY A 96 -9.34 10.58 -4.79
N LYS A 97 -8.03 10.64 -5.04
CA LYS A 97 -7.23 11.87 -4.90
C LYS A 97 -7.82 13.02 -5.71
N VAL A 98 -8.14 12.77 -6.98
CA VAL A 98 -8.74 13.78 -7.87
C VAL A 98 -10.08 14.29 -7.31
N ILE A 99 -10.91 13.40 -6.75
CA ILE A 99 -12.21 13.78 -6.18
C ILE A 99 -12.02 14.66 -4.95
N VAL A 100 -11.11 14.28 -4.06
CA VAL A 100 -10.89 15.02 -2.80
C VAL A 100 -10.18 16.35 -3.04
N GLU A 101 -9.16 16.40 -3.90
CA GLU A 101 -8.45 17.65 -4.21
C GLU A 101 -9.32 18.68 -4.93
N ASN A 102 -10.33 18.23 -5.68
CA ASN A 102 -11.31 19.11 -6.32
C ASN A 102 -12.50 19.45 -5.41
N SER A 103 -12.45 19.04 -4.14
CA SER A 103 -13.47 19.34 -3.13
C SER A 103 -12.94 20.32 -2.08
N ASP A 104 -13.84 20.92 -1.31
CA ASP A 104 -13.48 21.80 -0.18
C ASP A 104 -13.14 21.00 1.10
N TYR A 105 -12.86 19.70 0.99
CA TYR A 105 -12.56 18.87 2.15
C TYR A 105 -11.13 19.10 2.66
N ILE A 106 -11.02 19.39 3.95
CA ILE A 106 -9.75 19.55 4.66
C ILE A 106 -9.51 18.31 5.54
N PRO A 107 -8.39 17.60 5.39
CA PRO A 107 -8.05 16.47 6.25
C PRO A 107 -8.05 16.87 7.73
N GLY A 108 -8.73 16.07 8.56
CA GLY A 108 -8.86 16.30 10.00
C GLY A 108 -9.99 17.25 10.39
N ALA A 109 -10.66 17.87 9.42
CA ALA A 109 -11.97 18.48 9.63
C ALA A 109 -13.05 17.40 9.74
N ASN A 110 -14.28 17.84 10.03
CA ASN A 110 -15.46 16.97 10.06
C ASN A 110 -15.61 16.20 8.74
N LEU A 111 -16.18 14.98 8.81
CA LEU A 111 -16.44 14.18 7.62
C LEU A 111 -17.23 14.96 6.56
N PRO A 112 -16.89 14.79 5.27
CA PRO A 112 -17.55 15.50 4.19
C PRO A 112 -19.03 15.10 4.12
N SER A 113 -19.91 16.10 3.97
CA SER A 113 -21.35 15.86 3.85
C SER A 113 -21.70 15.22 2.51
N ASN A 114 -20.96 15.57 1.45
CA ASN A 114 -21.07 14.99 0.12
C ASN A 114 -20.64 13.52 0.13
N GLU A 115 -21.56 12.63 -0.24
CA GLU A 115 -21.35 11.18 -0.23
C GLU A 115 -20.24 10.73 -1.20
N THR A 116 -20.08 11.39 -2.35
CA THR A 116 -19.02 11.06 -3.31
C THR A 116 -17.63 11.36 -2.72
N VAL A 117 -17.49 12.49 -2.03
CA VAL A 117 -16.23 12.85 -1.35
C VAL A 117 -15.98 11.93 -0.15
N ALA A 118 -17.04 11.56 0.59
CA ALA A 118 -16.94 10.62 1.71
C ALA A 118 -16.49 9.23 1.25
N ALA A 119 -17.07 8.72 0.15
CA ALA A 119 -16.68 7.44 -0.44
C ALA A 119 -15.24 7.46 -0.97
N ALA A 120 -14.83 8.55 -1.62
CA ALA A 120 -13.44 8.72 -2.07
C ALA A 120 -12.46 8.76 -0.88
N LEU A 121 -12.82 9.45 0.20
CA LEU A 121 -12.04 9.49 1.44
C LEU A 121 -11.87 8.08 2.03
N GLU A 122 -12.96 7.31 2.12
CA GLU A 122 -12.95 5.93 2.63
C GLU A 122 -12.01 5.05 1.82
N GLN A 123 -12.16 5.11 0.49
CA GLN A 123 -11.32 4.38 -0.44
C GLN A 123 -9.84 4.73 -0.29
N ILE A 124 -9.48 6.02 -0.17
CA ILE A 124 -8.07 6.42 0.02
C ILE A 124 -7.52 5.83 1.31
N VAL A 125 -8.26 5.97 2.42
CA VAL A 125 -7.83 5.54 3.76
C VAL A 125 -7.66 4.02 3.83
N ASP A 126 -8.63 3.27 3.31
CA ASP A 126 -8.59 1.80 3.27
C ASP A 126 -7.44 1.27 2.41
N ASN A 127 -7.27 1.82 1.20
CA ASN A 127 -6.24 1.37 0.28
C ASN A 127 -4.83 1.75 0.77
N THR A 128 -4.69 2.89 1.45
CA THR A 128 -3.42 3.29 2.09
C THR A 128 -3.04 2.34 3.21
N ALA A 129 -3.99 1.94 4.05
CA ALA A 129 -3.74 0.98 5.12
C ALA A 129 -3.42 -0.43 4.57
N MET A 130 -4.09 -0.85 3.49
CA MET A 130 -3.82 -2.11 2.80
C MET A 130 -2.43 -2.13 2.15
N PHE A 131 -2.02 -1.02 1.52
CA PHE A 131 -0.67 -0.86 0.99
C PHE A 131 0.38 -1.04 2.09
N GLY A 132 0.17 -0.42 3.25
CA GLY A 132 1.07 -0.57 4.39
C GLY A 132 1.26 -2.03 4.82
N ASP A 133 0.20 -2.82 4.78
CA ASP A 133 0.31 -4.25 5.07
C ASP A 133 1.13 -5.03 4.03
N PHE A 134 1.03 -4.70 2.74
CA PHE A 134 1.85 -5.30 1.70
C PHE A 134 3.32 -4.94 1.87
N GLN A 135 3.62 -3.65 2.00
CA GLN A 135 4.99 -3.15 2.16
C GLN A 135 5.66 -3.75 3.40
N LEU A 136 4.96 -3.84 4.53
CA LEU A 136 5.55 -4.37 5.76
C LEU A 136 5.68 -5.89 5.76
N LYS A 137 4.71 -6.65 5.23
CA LYS A 137 4.73 -8.12 5.30
C LYS A 137 5.42 -8.78 4.10
N LEU A 138 5.46 -8.11 2.96
CA LEU A 138 6.07 -8.57 1.71
C LEU A 138 7.01 -7.48 1.14
N PRO A 139 8.00 -6.98 1.91
CA PRO A 139 8.84 -5.86 1.48
C PRO A 139 9.60 -6.18 0.19
N ASP A 140 10.18 -7.38 0.08
CA ASP A 140 11.01 -7.74 -1.09
C ASP A 140 10.19 -7.80 -2.40
N ILE A 141 8.92 -8.20 -2.32
CA ILE A 141 8.01 -8.23 -3.47
C ILE A 141 7.53 -6.81 -3.78
N THR A 142 7.05 -6.10 -2.76
CA THR A 142 6.46 -4.75 -2.90
C THR A 142 7.51 -3.77 -3.42
N ASP A 143 8.72 -3.75 -2.85
CA ASP A 143 9.82 -2.90 -3.32
C ASP A 143 10.19 -3.18 -4.77
N ARG A 144 10.20 -4.46 -5.17
CA ARG A 144 10.51 -4.84 -6.55
C ARG A 144 9.46 -4.31 -7.53
N ILE A 145 8.20 -4.33 -7.15
CA ILE A 145 7.11 -3.78 -7.97
C ILE A 145 7.21 -2.25 -8.00
N MET A 146 7.36 -1.61 -6.85
CA MET A 146 7.46 -0.14 -6.73
C MET A 146 8.65 0.44 -7.50
N LYS A 147 9.77 -0.28 -7.61
CA LYS A 147 10.93 0.14 -8.43
C LYS A 147 10.61 0.30 -9.92
N ASN A 148 9.62 -0.45 -10.43
CA ASN A 148 9.19 -0.34 -11.82
C ASN A 148 8.18 0.80 -12.03
N HIS A 149 7.67 1.39 -10.95
CA HIS A 149 6.63 2.42 -10.94
C HIS A 149 7.01 3.59 -10.02
N PRO A 150 8.02 4.41 -10.39
CA PRO A 150 8.48 5.50 -9.53
C PRO A 150 7.39 6.52 -9.17
N GLU A 151 6.39 6.71 -10.04
CA GLU A 151 5.24 7.58 -9.83
C GLU A 151 4.35 7.12 -8.66
N TRP A 152 4.30 5.81 -8.40
CA TRP A 152 3.55 5.23 -7.29
C TRP A 152 4.10 5.66 -5.94
N LEU A 153 5.42 5.86 -5.84
CA LEU A 153 6.04 6.33 -4.59
C LEU A 153 5.54 7.73 -4.22
N VAL A 154 5.42 8.63 -5.21
CA VAL A 154 4.93 10.00 -4.97
C VAL A 154 3.47 9.98 -4.53
N LEU A 155 2.64 9.15 -5.18
CA LEU A 155 1.25 9.00 -4.78
C LEU A 155 1.11 8.44 -3.37
N MET A 156 1.85 7.39 -3.00
CA MET A 156 1.76 6.82 -1.66
C MET A 156 2.25 7.76 -0.58
N LYS A 157 3.31 8.55 -0.83
CA LYS A 157 3.74 9.58 0.13
C LYS A 157 2.62 10.56 0.43
N TRP A 158 1.94 11.04 -0.62
CA TRP A 158 0.77 11.89 -0.47
C TRP A 158 -0.36 11.17 0.29
N ALA A 159 -0.70 9.94 -0.10
CA ALA A 159 -1.82 9.21 0.49
C ALA A 159 -1.59 8.89 1.98
N ILE A 160 -0.37 8.49 2.35
CA ILE A 160 0.02 8.26 3.74
C ILE A 160 -0.13 9.54 4.57
N GLY A 161 0.42 10.67 4.08
CA GLY A 161 0.30 11.96 4.77
C GLY A 161 -1.16 12.40 4.91
N PHE A 162 -1.90 12.36 3.80
CA PHE A 162 -3.31 12.71 3.73
C PHE A 162 -4.13 11.87 4.72
N SER A 163 -4.06 10.53 4.66
CA SER A 163 -4.83 9.64 5.51
C SER A 163 -4.46 9.79 6.98
N ASN A 164 -3.18 10.00 7.32
CA ASN A 164 -2.77 10.21 8.71
C ASN A 164 -3.36 11.51 9.29
N SER A 165 -3.51 12.55 8.47
CA SER A 165 -4.14 13.81 8.88
C SER A 165 -5.66 13.72 9.06
N THR A 166 -6.33 12.66 8.60
CA THR A 166 -7.80 12.55 8.70
C THR A 166 -8.31 12.22 10.11
N GLY A 167 -7.50 11.59 10.95
CA GLY A 167 -7.94 11.09 12.27
C GLY A 167 -8.87 9.88 12.22
N ILE A 168 -8.97 9.20 11.07
CA ILE A 168 -9.83 8.01 10.89
C ILE A 168 -9.14 6.73 11.38
N PHE A 169 -7.82 6.63 11.23
CA PHE A 169 -7.07 5.45 11.67
C PHE A 169 -7.25 5.16 13.16
N ASP A 170 -7.45 3.88 13.47
CA ASP A 170 -7.38 3.40 14.84
C ASP A 170 -5.92 3.33 15.31
N LYS A 171 -5.73 3.30 16.63
CA LYS A 171 -4.39 3.28 17.25
C LYS A 171 -3.46 2.24 16.63
N LYS A 172 -3.96 1.01 16.38
CA LYS A 172 -3.12 -0.05 15.80
C LYS A 172 -2.73 0.23 14.36
N THR A 173 -3.62 0.84 13.57
CA THR A 173 -3.27 1.24 12.21
C THR A 173 -2.32 2.42 12.21
N THR A 174 -2.49 3.42 13.08
CA THR A 174 -1.52 4.52 13.22
C THR A 174 -0.12 4.00 13.54
N GLU A 175 0.01 3.09 14.53
CA GLU A 175 1.29 2.45 14.86
C GLU A 175 1.88 1.68 13.66
N MET A 176 1.03 1.00 12.87
CA MET A 176 1.46 0.31 11.65
C MET A 176 1.95 1.29 10.58
N ILE A 177 1.26 2.42 10.39
CA ILE A 177 1.68 3.47 9.46
C ILE A 177 3.01 4.10 9.90
N ASP A 178 3.27 4.26 11.20
CA ASP A 178 4.59 4.71 11.68
C ASP A 178 5.71 3.73 11.34
N LEU A 179 5.44 2.43 11.40
CA LEU A 179 6.39 1.40 10.95
C LEU A 179 6.60 1.47 9.43
N LEU A 180 5.52 1.67 8.66
CA LEU A 180 5.57 1.84 7.21
C LEU A 180 6.44 3.04 6.83
N CYS A 181 6.24 4.18 7.49
CA CYS A 181 7.02 5.39 7.25
C CYS A 181 8.51 5.18 7.50
N GLN A 182 8.88 4.41 8.54
CA GLN A 182 10.26 4.03 8.79
C GLN A 182 10.81 3.07 7.74
N GLU A 183 10.02 2.08 7.32
CA GLU A 183 10.42 1.11 6.28
C GLU A 183 10.67 1.79 4.93
N MET A 184 9.82 2.75 4.58
CA MET A 184 9.91 3.53 3.35
C MET A 184 10.89 4.71 3.42
N ASN A 185 11.56 4.94 4.55
CA ASN A 185 12.44 6.09 4.79
C ASN A 185 11.74 7.45 4.57
N LEU A 186 10.46 7.56 4.97
CA LEU A 186 9.70 8.82 4.93
C LEU A 186 9.97 9.69 6.16
N ILE A 187 10.29 9.03 7.27
CA ILE A 187 10.71 9.66 8.52
C ILE A 187 12.07 9.11 8.94
N GLU A 188 12.70 9.78 9.89
CA GLU A 188 13.95 9.30 10.49
C GLU A 188 13.75 7.90 11.07
N ARG A 189 14.57 6.96 10.62
CA ARG A 189 14.57 5.60 11.16
C ARG A 189 15.21 5.62 12.53
N LYS A 190 14.62 4.90 13.47
CA LYS A 190 15.29 4.59 14.74
C LYS A 190 16.56 3.78 14.43
N ASP A 191 17.66 4.04 15.14
CA ASP A 191 18.98 3.43 14.88
C ASP A 191 18.95 1.90 14.74
N ASN A 192 18.06 1.24 15.49
CA ASN A 192 17.89 -0.21 15.49
C ASN A 192 16.53 -0.64 14.91
N PHE A 193 15.97 0.13 13.98
CA PHE A 193 14.68 -0.22 13.37
C PHE A 193 14.80 -1.50 12.56
N ILE A 194 14.01 -2.50 12.97
CA ILE A 194 13.86 -3.80 12.34
C ILE A 194 12.36 -3.94 12.10
N ASN A 195 11.95 -4.13 10.85
CA ASN A 195 10.56 -4.33 10.51
C ASN A 195 10.04 -5.60 11.21
N PRO A 196 9.09 -5.50 12.18
CA PRO A 196 8.66 -6.62 12.99
C PRO A 196 7.86 -7.67 12.20
N TYR A 197 7.37 -7.30 11.01
CA TYR A 197 6.62 -8.19 10.13
C TYR A 197 7.54 -8.98 9.19
N ARG A 198 8.83 -8.63 9.12
CA ARG A 198 9.79 -9.37 8.34
C ARG A 198 10.00 -10.72 9.02
N LYS A 199 9.62 -11.80 8.33
CA LYS A 199 10.13 -13.12 8.67
C LYS A 199 11.61 -13.10 8.30
N TYR A 200 12.46 -12.72 9.24
CA TYR A 200 13.88 -13.01 9.10
C TYR A 200 13.97 -14.53 9.07
N GLU A 201 14.16 -15.10 7.89
CA GLU A 201 14.73 -16.44 7.82
C GLU A 201 16.07 -16.34 8.55
N GLU A 202 16.15 -16.90 9.76
CA GLU A 202 17.44 -17.28 10.29
C GLU A 202 18.09 -18.17 9.23
N LYS A 203 19.22 -17.69 8.69
CA LYS A 203 20.09 -18.32 7.68
C LYS A 203 19.78 -17.97 6.22
N VAL A 204 20.19 -16.77 5.82
CA VAL A 204 21.16 -16.73 4.72
C VAL A 204 22.51 -16.46 5.39
N PRO A 205 23.48 -17.41 5.37
CA PRO A 205 24.84 -17.05 5.73
C PRO A 205 25.18 -15.82 4.89
N GLN A 206 25.67 -14.76 5.52
CA GLN A 206 26.41 -13.75 4.79
C GLN A 206 27.38 -14.53 3.91
N GLN A 207 27.14 -14.54 2.61
CA GLN A 207 28.20 -14.86 1.68
C GLN A 207 29.24 -13.81 2.02
N SER A 208 30.26 -14.23 2.77
CA SER A 208 31.48 -13.47 2.88
C SER A 208 31.85 -13.18 1.44
N ASN A 209 31.80 -11.90 1.08
CA ASN A 209 32.44 -11.42 -0.13
C ASN A 209 33.95 -11.56 0.11
N THR A 210 34.41 -12.80 0.16
CA THR A 210 35.78 -13.14 -0.18
C THR A 210 35.79 -12.96 -1.68
N TYR A 211 36.22 -11.77 -2.11
CA TYR A 211 36.60 -11.56 -3.49
C TYR A 211 37.74 -12.53 -3.80
N GLU A 212 37.40 -13.75 -4.23
CA GLU A 212 38.33 -14.60 -4.96
C GLU A 212 38.67 -13.85 -6.23
N THR A 213 39.80 -13.17 -6.17
CA THR A 213 40.45 -12.57 -7.32
C THR A 213 40.64 -13.69 -8.35
N LYS A 214 39.95 -13.54 -9.49
CA LYS A 214 40.11 -14.41 -10.66
C LYS A 214 41.60 -14.72 -10.86
N PRO A 215 42.03 -15.99 -10.92
CA PRO A 215 43.43 -16.30 -11.17
C PRO A 215 43.84 -15.68 -12.50
N LYS A 216 44.78 -14.73 -12.45
CA LYS A 216 45.40 -14.14 -13.64
C LYS A 216 45.92 -15.29 -14.50
N LYS A 217 45.45 -15.39 -15.74
CA LYS A 217 45.98 -16.32 -16.75
C LYS A 217 47.50 -16.21 -16.75
N LYS A 218 48.21 -17.29 -16.40
CA LYS A 218 49.67 -17.34 -16.53
C LYS A 218 50.00 -17.15 -18.02
N ASN A 219 50.79 -16.12 -18.32
CA ASN A 219 51.35 -15.92 -19.64
C ASN A 219 52.23 -17.13 -19.98
N PHE A 220 51.79 -17.95 -20.93
CA PHE A 220 52.61 -19.02 -21.48
C PHE A 220 53.82 -18.39 -22.18
N LYS A 221 55.04 -18.73 -21.75
CA LYS A 221 56.25 -18.31 -22.47
C LYS A 221 56.22 -18.97 -23.84
N LYS A 222 56.12 -18.17 -24.91
CA LYS A 222 56.21 -18.67 -26.29
C LYS A 222 57.60 -19.30 -26.47
N GLY A 223 57.63 -20.54 -26.95
CA GLY A 223 58.87 -21.28 -27.21
C GLY A 223 59.74 -20.62 -28.29
N PRO A 224 60.97 -21.10 -28.50
CA PRO A 224 61.92 -20.50 -29.44
C PRO A 224 61.30 -20.41 -30.83
N ARG A 225 61.28 -19.21 -31.40
CA ARG A 225 60.90 -19.01 -32.80
C ARG A 225 62.10 -19.29 -33.69
N MET A 226 61.95 -20.24 -34.62
CA MET A 226 62.89 -20.47 -35.71
C MET A 226 63.04 -19.18 -36.53
N SER A 227 64.22 -18.57 -36.51
CA SER A 227 64.58 -17.54 -37.48
C SER A 227 64.73 -18.19 -38.85
N LYS A 228 64.13 -17.58 -39.88
CA LYS A 228 64.27 -18.05 -41.27
C LYS A 228 65.74 -17.94 -41.70
N PRO A 229 66.27 -18.90 -42.47
CA PRO A 229 67.64 -18.82 -42.98
C PRO A 229 67.75 -17.70 -44.00
N ARG A 230 68.85 -16.96 -43.91
CA ARG A 230 69.25 -15.90 -44.83
C ARG A 230 69.84 -16.58 -46.07
N TYR A 231 69.16 -16.52 -47.20
CA TYR A 231 69.78 -16.88 -48.48
C TYR A 231 70.79 -15.78 -48.81
N THR A 232 72.07 -16.13 -48.81
CA THR A 232 73.13 -15.40 -49.50
C THR A 232 73.11 -15.86 -50.95
N GLU A 233 72.84 -14.94 -51.88
CA GLU A 233 73.24 -15.12 -53.27
C GLU A 233 74.26 -14.04 -53.63
N LEU A 234 75.20 -14.48 -54.46
CA LEU A 234 76.47 -13.87 -54.87
C LEU A 234 76.31 -12.59 -55.70
#